data_AF-A0A1S2LPF8-F1
#
_entry.id   AF-A0A1S2LPF8-F1
#
_cell.length_a   1.000
_cell.length_b   1.000
_cell.length_c   1.000
_cell.angle_alpha   90.00
_cell.angle_beta   90.00
_cell.angle_gamma   90.00
#
_symmetry.space_group_name_H-M   'P 1'
#
loop_
_entity.id
_entity.type
_entity.pdbx_description
1 polymer ?
#
loop_
_entity_poly.entity_id
_entity_poly.type
_entity_poly.pdbx_seq_one_letter_code
_entity_poly.pdbx_strand_id
1 'polypeptide(L)'
;MKKILWLLSLVLFLVLLVGCNSNIVISPNITVEGEEIHIIGYIGSNAEPEGDNPPKVYKMIEPTIVSPNAVVTINYIDPPKRVLLKSWYNGELIEDYRKLKEFKIQVPSEEGLYIFNIASDGTLE
;
A
#
# COMPACT_ATOMS: atom_id res chain seq x y z
N MET A 1 -31.45 23.59 37.58
CA MET A 1 -30.96 22.19 37.55
C MET A 1 -31.30 21.46 36.25
N LYS A 2 -32.55 21.43 35.75
CA LYS A 2 -32.93 20.73 34.49
C LYS A 2 -32.15 21.16 33.24
N LYS A 3 -31.86 22.46 33.07
CA LYS A 3 -31.13 22.99 31.89
C LYS A 3 -29.66 22.54 31.83
N ILE A 4 -29.01 22.41 33.00
CA ILE A 4 -27.62 21.95 33.12
C ILE A 4 -27.53 20.46 32.81
N LEU A 5 -28.50 19.67 33.30
CA LEU A 5 -28.58 18.23 33.00
C LEU A 5 -28.78 17.97 31.49
N TRP A 6 -29.59 18.80 30.83
CA TRP A 6 -29.81 18.72 29.39
C TRP A 6 -28.56 19.07 28.58
N LEU A 7 -27.84 20.13 28.97
CA LEU A 7 -26.55 20.50 28.37
C LEU A 7 -25.49 19.40 28.52
N LEU A 8 -25.40 18.77 29.70
CA LEU A 8 -24.49 17.65 29.95
C LEU A 8 -24.83 16.44 29.07
N SER A 9 -26.12 16.15 28.89
CA SER A 9 -26.57 15.07 28.00
C SER A 9 -26.24 15.35 26.53
N LEU A 10 -26.34 16.60 26.09
CA LEU A 10 -26.00 17.01 24.73
C LEU A 10 -24.49 16.88 24.48
N VAL A 11 -23.66 17.31 25.43
CA VAL A 11 -22.19 17.18 25.34
C VAL A 11 -21.77 15.71 25.32
N LEU A 12 -22.37 14.87 26.17
CA LEU A 12 -22.11 13.43 26.15
C LEU A 12 -22.49 12.80 24.80
N PHE A 13 -23.61 13.22 24.20
CA PHE A 13 -24.04 12.75 22.89
C PHE A 13 -23.09 13.20 21.77
N LEU A 14 -22.57 14.42 21.84
CA LEU A 14 -21.57 14.93 20.88
C LEU A 14 -20.23 14.19 20.99
N VAL A 15 -19.78 13.85 22.21
CA VAL A 15 -18.55 13.06 22.40
C VAL A 15 -18.70 11.63 21.85
N LEU A 16 -19.90 11.04 21.94
CA LEU A 16 -20.20 9.73 21.34
C LEU A 16 -20.30 9.78 19.80
N LEU A 17 -20.58 10.95 19.21
CA LEU A 17 -20.58 11.15 17.77
C LEU A 17 -19.17 11.37 17.18
N VAL A 18 -18.16 11.62 18.02
CA VAL A 18 -16.74 11.48 17.62
C VAL A 18 -16.38 10.00 17.61
N GLY A 19 -17.11 9.22 16.79
CA GLY A 19 -16.84 7.82 16.56
C GLY A 19 -15.43 7.65 16.01
N CYS A 20 -14.70 6.71 16.58
CA CYS A 20 -13.31 6.38 16.25
C CYS A 20 -13.03 6.44 14.75
N ASN A 21 -11.99 7.19 14.38
CA ASN A 21 -11.32 7.10 13.09
C ASN A 21 -10.83 5.66 12.90
N SER A 22 -11.68 4.82 12.31
CA SER A 22 -11.45 3.41 12.13
C SER A 22 -10.24 3.24 11.21
N ASN A 23 -9.25 2.51 11.69
CA ASN A 23 -8.06 2.07 10.96
C ASN A 23 -8.40 1.83 9.47
N ILE A 24 -7.94 2.73 8.61
CA ILE A 24 -8.03 2.53 7.15
C ILE A 24 -7.12 1.34 6.86
N VAL A 25 -7.72 0.21 6.47
CA VAL A 25 -6.97 -0.96 6.05
C VAL A 25 -6.53 -0.71 4.61
N ILE A 26 -5.38 -0.06 4.45
CA ILE A 26 -4.74 0.14 3.14
C ILE A 26 -4.02 -1.16 2.78
N SER A 27 -4.78 -2.22 2.53
CA SER A 27 -4.26 -3.47 1.97
C SER A 27 -4.65 -3.53 0.50
N PRO A 28 -3.72 -3.27 -0.43
CA PRO A 28 -4.02 -3.35 -1.85
C PRO A 28 -4.23 -4.80 -2.27
N ASN A 29 -5.15 -5.03 -3.20
CA ASN A 29 -5.20 -6.23 -4.02
C ASN A 29 -4.40 -5.97 -5.31
N ILE A 30 -3.45 -6.84 -5.65
CA ILE A 30 -2.61 -6.69 -6.85
C ILE A 30 -2.97 -7.77 -7.85
N THR A 31 -3.25 -7.34 -9.07
CA THR A 31 -3.63 -8.23 -10.18
C THR A 31 -2.76 -7.97 -11.41
N VAL A 32 -2.49 -8.99 -12.21
CA VAL A 32 -1.83 -8.88 -13.52
C VAL A 32 -2.80 -9.38 -14.57
N GLU A 33 -3.16 -8.53 -15.54
CA GLU A 33 -4.18 -8.86 -16.56
C GLU A 33 -5.52 -9.38 -15.96
N GLY A 34 -5.86 -8.93 -14.75
CA GLY A 34 -7.07 -9.33 -14.03
C GLY A 34 -6.94 -10.57 -13.14
N GLU A 35 -5.80 -11.27 -13.17
CA GLU A 35 -5.53 -12.41 -12.28
C GLU A 35 -4.82 -11.94 -11.01
N GLU A 36 -5.31 -12.34 -9.83
CA GLU A 36 -4.69 -12.02 -8.54
C GLU A 36 -3.33 -12.70 -8.43
N ILE A 37 -2.32 -11.95 -7.99
CA ILE A 37 -0.97 -12.48 -7.80
C ILE A 37 -0.63 -12.57 -6.32
N HIS A 38 0.21 -13.54 -5.98
CA HIS A 38 0.69 -13.69 -4.61
C HIS A 38 1.58 -12.49 -4.25
N ILE A 39 1.14 -11.69 -3.28
CA ILE A 39 1.91 -10.56 -2.75
C ILE A 39 2.78 -11.06 -1.60
N ILE A 40 4.07 -10.74 -1.63
CA ILE A 40 4.96 -10.93 -0.49
C ILE A 40 4.83 -9.71 0.41
N GLY A 41 3.96 -9.81 1.41
CA GLY A 41 3.97 -8.87 2.55
C GLY A 41 5.19 -9.15 3.43
N TYR A 42 6.02 -8.14 3.67
CA TYR A 42 7.11 -8.25 4.63
C TYR A 42 6.55 -8.39 6.05
N ILE A 43 6.90 -9.48 6.73
CA ILE A 43 6.62 -9.69 8.16
C ILE A 43 7.90 -9.33 8.92
N GLY A 44 7.90 -8.23 9.67
CA GLY A 44 8.98 -8.00 10.64
C GLY A 44 9.14 -6.57 11.15
N SER A 45 8.92 -5.56 10.31
CA SER A 45 8.96 -4.15 10.72
C SER A 45 8.44 -3.28 9.59
N ASN A 46 7.78 -2.17 9.92
CA ASN A 46 7.48 -1.06 8.99
C ASN A 46 8.78 -0.35 8.50
N ALA A 47 9.91 -1.05 8.47
CA ALA A 47 11.19 -0.50 8.07
C ALA A 47 11.25 -0.52 6.55
N GLU A 48 11.33 0.67 5.97
CA GLU A 48 11.75 0.85 4.59
C GLU A 48 13.07 0.09 4.32
N PRO A 49 13.31 -0.40 3.09
CA PRO A 49 14.59 -1.00 2.75
C PRO A 49 15.72 -0.02 3.07
N GLU A 50 16.72 -0.49 3.84
CA GLU A 50 17.89 0.31 4.20
C GLU A 50 18.76 0.55 2.95
N GLY A 51 18.83 1.82 2.52
CA GLY A 51 19.64 2.25 1.38
C GLY A 51 19.06 1.80 0.02
N ASP A 52 19.95 1.38 -0.87
CA ASP A 52 19.62 1.03 -2.26
C ASP A 52 19.38 -0.46 -2.47
N ASN A 53 19.52 -1.29 -1.43
CA ASN A 53 19.33 -2.73 -1.54
C ASN A 53 17.84 -3.10 -1.51
N PRO A 54 17.41 -4.15 -2.23
CA PRO A 54 16.04 -4.65 -2.13
C PRO A 54 15.78 -5.19 -0.72
N PRO A 55 14.52 -5.19 -0.26
CA PRO A 55 14.21 -5.61 1.09
C PRO A 55 14.34 -7.14 1.24
N LYS A 56 14.84 -7.60 2.40
CA LYS A 56 15.13 -9.03 2.66
C LYS A 56 13.84 -9.85 2.76
N VAL A 57 13.66 -10.80 1.84
CA VAL A 57 12.51 -11.72 1.85
C VAL A 57 12.79 -12.88 2.80
N TYR A 58 12.15 -12.88 3.98
CA TYR A 58 12.42 -13.85 5.05
C TYR A 58 11.74 -15.22 4.87
N LYS A 59 10.83 -15.37 3.91
CA LYS A 59 10.16 -16.62 3.58
C LYS A 59 10.34 -16.93 2.10
N MET A 60 10.85 -18.11 1.77
CA MET A 60 10.89 -18.57 0.37
C MET A 60 9.45 -18.74 -0.13
N ILE A 61 9.03 -17.80 -0.97
CA ILE A 61 7.80 -17.85 -1.75
C ILE A 61 8.26 -17.74 -3.21
N GLU A 62 7.72 -18.59 -4.08
CA GLU A 62 8.07 -18.56 -5.50
C GLU A 62 7.64 -17.21 -6.11
N PRO A 63 8.50 -16.54 -6.90
CA PRO A 63 8.11 -15.34 -7.63
C PRO A 63 6.98 -15.63 -8.61
N THR A 64 6.03 -14.71 -8.73
CA THR A 64 5.01 -14.79 -9.79
C THR A 64 5.66 -14.53 -11.15
N ILE A 65 5.50 -15.46 -12.09
CA ILE A 65 5.93 -15.27 -13.48
C ILE A 65 4.86 -14.47 -14.23
N VAL A 66 5.27 -13.40 -14.91
CA VAL A 66 4.39 -12.50 -15.64
C VAL A 66 4.87 -12.31 -17.08
N SER A 67 3.93 -12.08 -18.00
CA SER A 67 4.27 -11.79 -19.40
C SER A 67 4.94 -10.42 -19.56
N PRO A 68 5.89 -10.26 -20.49
CA PRO A 68 6.46 -8.97 -20.80
C PRO A 68 5.38 -8.02 -21.31
N ASN A 69 5.47 -6.74 -20.96
CA ASN A 69 4.47 -5.71 -21.28
C ASN A 69 3.07 -5.94 -20.67
N ALA A 70 2.89 -6.89 -19.76
CA ALA A 70 1.65 -6.97 -18.98
C ALA A 70 1.45 -5.74 -18.09
N VAL A 71 0.20 -5.49 -17.71
CA VAL A 71 -0.15 -4.41 -16.78
C VAL A 71 -0.46 -5.01 -15.41
N VAL A 72 0.36 -4.64 -14.43
CA VAL A 72 0.08 -4.89 -13.01
C VAL A 72 -0.80 -3.76 -12.51
N THR A 73 -1.96 -4.10 -11.95
CA THR A 73 -2.93 -3.15 -11.39
C THR A 73 -3.00 -3.32 -9.88
N ILE A 74 -2.94 -2.21 -9.16
CA ILE A 74 -3.01 -2.14 -7.71
C ILE A 74 -4.39 -1.56 -7.34
N ASN A 75 -5.23 -2.39 -6.75
CA ASN A 75 -6.60 -2.05 -6.38
C ASN A 75 -6.68 -1.76 -4.89
N TYR A 76 -7.22 -0.60 -4.53
CA TYR A 76 -7.47 -0.23 -3.13
C TYR A 76 -8.98 -0.19 -2.90
N ILE A 77 -9.43 -0.69 -1.74
CA ILE A 77 -10.82 -0.50 -1.29
C ILE A 77 -11.06 1.00 -1.05
N ASP A 78 -10.16 1.63 -0.29
CA ASP A 78 -10.12 3.06 -0.06
C ASP A 78 -8.85 3.65 -0.70
N PRO A 79 -8.95 4.41 -1.81
CA PRO A 79 -7.78 4.90 -2.52
C PRO A 79 -6.94 5.89 -1.68
N PRO A 80 -5.63 5.66 -1.51
CA PRO A 80 -4.76 6.61 -0.82
C PRO A 80 -4.52 7.87 -1.68
N LYS A 81 -4.20 9.00 -1.04
CA LYS A 81 -3.87 10.25 -1.75
C LYS A 81 -2.62 10.12 -2.62
N ARG A 82 -1.69 9.25 -2.20
CA ARG A 82 -0.41 9.06 -2.84
C ARG A 82 0.05 7.62 -2.69
N VAL A 83 0.51 7.06 -3.80
CA VAL A 83 1.22 5.77 -3.86
C VAL A 83 2.60 6.04 -4.46
N LEU A 84 3.63 5.57 -3.78
CA LEU A 84 5.03 5.63 -4.18
C LEU A 84 5.50 4.22 -4.51
N LEU A 85 6.28 4.11 -5.59
CA LEU A 85 6.90 2.88 -6.03
C LEU A 85 8.41 3.02 -5.94
N LYS A 86 9.06 2.08 -5.26
CA LYS A 86 10.50 1.85 -5.33
C LYS A 86 10.73 0.49 -6.00
N SER A 87 11.67 0.39 -6.93
CA SER A 87 11.86 -0.85 -7.70
C SER A 87 13.31 -1.22 -7.96
N TRP A 88 13.54 -2.53 -8.04
CA TRP A 88 14.84 -3.14 -8.30
C TRP A 88 14.75 -4.11 -9.48
N TYR A 89 15.84 -4.22 -10.23
CA TYR A 89 16.05 -5.20 -11.28
C TYR A 89 17.31 -5.99 -11.00
N ASN A 90 17.19 -7.32 -10.90
CA ASN A 90 18.30 -8.23 -10.58
C ASN A 90 19.14 -7.80 -9.35
N GLY A 91 18.49 -7.15 -8.38
CA GLY A 91 19.11 -6.69 -7.14
C GLY A 91 19.61 -5.23 -7.16
N GLU A 92 19.63 -4.58 -8.32
CA GLU A 92 20.05 -3.18 -8.45
C GLU A 92 18.84 -2.25 -8.40
N LEU A 93 18.96 -1.12 -7.69
CA LEU A 93 17.92 -0.10 -7.64
C LEU A 93 17.79 0.57 -9.01
N ILE A 94 16.59 0.56 -9.57
CA ILE A 94 16.30 1.19 -10.87
C ILE A 94 15.33 2.37 -10.76
N GLU A 95 14.52 2.42 -9.69
CA GLU A 95 13.60 3.53 -9.47
C GLU A 95 13.47 3.81 -7.97
N ASP A 96 13.75 5.06 -7.58
CA ASP A 96 13.61 5.53 -6.20
C ASP A 96 12.33 6.39 -6.04
N TYR A 97 11.35 5.84 -5.34
CA TYR A 97 10.09 6.48 -4.93
C TYR A 97 9.37 7.33 -6.01
N ARG A 98 9.03 6.72 -7.15
CA ARG A 98 8.16 7.34 -8.15
C ARG A 98 6.71 7.36 -7.69
N LYS A 99 6.03 8.51 -7.79
CA LYS A 99 4.57 8.60 -7.60
C LYS A 99 3.82 7.89 -8.74
N LEU A 100 2.94 6.94 -8.40
CA LEU A 100 2.03 6.31 -9.35
C LEU A 100 0.82 7.21 -9.62
N LYS A 101 0.49 7.42 -10.91
CA LYS A 101 -0.66 8.23 -11.34
C LYS A 101 -1.95 7.41 -11.47
N GLU A 102 -1.86 6.15 -11.90
CA GLU A 102 -3.02 5.30 -12.21
C GLU A 102 -3.06 4.00 -11.39
N PHE A 103 -2.25 3.90 -10.33
CA PHE A 103 -2.08 2.65 -9.56
C PHE A 103 -1.75 1.43 -10.44
N LYS A 104 -1.05 1.68 -11.55
CA LYS A 104 -0.61 0.68 -12.51
C LYS A 104 0.91 0.68 -12.62
N ILE A 105 1.46 -0.50 -12.86
CA ILE A 105 2.87 -0.71 -13.18
C ILE A 105 2.92 -1.45 -14.50
N GLN A 106 3.66 -0.89 -15.45
CA GLN A 106 3.94 -1.54 -16.72
C GLN A 106 5.08 -2.53 -16.51
N VAL A 107 4.84 -3.81 -16.77
CA VAL A 107 5.91 -4.83 -16.74
C VAL A 107 6.89 -4.53 -17.88
N PRO A 108 8.20 -4.43 -17.61
CA PRO A 108 9.20 -4.20 -18.65
C PRO A 108 9.23 -5.33 -19.70
N SER A 109 9.80 -5.04 -20.86
CA SER A 109 10.01 -6.04 -21.91
C SER A 109 11.19 -6.98 -21.63
N GLU A 110 12.11 -6.56 -20.76
CA GLU A 110 13.30 -7.32 -20.40
C GLU A 110 12.97 -8.42 -19.39
N GLU A 111 13.51 -9.61 -19.62
CA GLU A 111 13.34 -10.74 -18.71
C GLU A 111 14.28 -10.59 -17.50
N GLY A 112 13.74 -10.81 -16.30
CA GLY A 112 14.53 -10.90 -15.09
C GLY A 112 13.70 -10.75 -13.82
N LEU A 113 14.38 -10.66 -12.68
CA LEU A 113 13.73 -10.52 -11.40
C LEU A 113 13.49 -9.06 -11.07
N TYR A 114 12.21 -8.68 -10.98
CA TYR A 114 11.78 -7.37 -10.51
C TYR A 114 11.24 -7.45 -9.09
N ILE A 115 11.64 -6.50 -8.26
CA ILE A 115 11.11 -6.32 -6.90
C ILE A 115 10.45 -4.95 -6.84
N PHE A 116 9.23 -4.90 -6.34
CA PHE A 116 8.48 -3.65 -6.18
C PHE A 116 8.13 -3.45 -4.71
N ASN A 117 8.51 -2.31 -4.16
CA ASN A 117 8.04 -1.84 -2.87
C ASN A 117 7.02 -0.73 -3.09
N ILE A 118 5.79 -0.96 -2.64
CA ILE A 118 4.66 -0.05 -2.77
C ILE A 118 4.39 0.57 -1.40
N ALA A 119 4.59 1.88 -1.30
CA ALA A 119 4.25 2.65 -0.11
C ALA A 119 3.05 3.56 -0.39
N SER A 120 2.09 3.60 0.51
CA SER A 120 0.89 4.44 0.39
C SER A 120 0.74 5.34 1.61
N ASP A 121 0.43 6.60 1.37
CA ASP A 121 0.14 7.57 2.43
C ASP A 121 -1.38 7.74 2.60
N GLY A 122 -1.86 7.42 3.80
CA GLY A 122 -3.27 7.44 4.18
C GLY A 122 -3.75 8.76 4.78
N THR A 123 -2.92 9.80 4.91
CA THR A 123 -3.35 11.00 5.64
C THR A 123 -4.30 11.89 4.83
N LEU A 124 -5.58 11.80 5.20
CA LEU A 124 -6.59 12.84 5.03
C LEU A 124 -6.11 14.15 5.69
N GLU A 125 -5.48 15.06 4.92
CA GLU A 125 -5.79 16.50 5.05
C GLU A 125 -7.27 16.76 4.80
#